data_AF-A0A2S8XB02-F1
#
_entry.id   AF-A0A2S8XB02-F1
#
_cell.length_a   1.000
_cell.length_b   1.000
_cell.length_c   1.000
_cell.angle_alpha   90.00
_cell.angle_beta   90.00
_cell.angle_gamma   90.00
#
_symmetry.space_group_name_H-M   'P 1'
#
loop_
_entity.id
_entity.type
_entity.pdbx_description
1 polymer ?
#
loop_
_entity_poly.entity_id
_entity_poly.type
_entity_poly.pdbx_seq_one_letter_code
_entity_poly.pdbx_strand_id
1 'polypeptide(L)'
;MKALSIFSLIWFVLNFLLITVFLDGSQESAEAAAGLGLLGVLYGLLFSILALVISSKRKKTPVNVHEQLLQLGELKEKNIISEYEFDQKKEKLLARYR
;
A
#
# COMPACT_ATOMS: atom_id res chain seq x y z
N MET A 1 -12.64 -9.56 1.23
CA MET A 1 -13.61 -9.77 0.13
C MET A 1 -13.85 -8.51 -0.71
N LYS A 2 -14.06 -7.33 -0.11
CA LYS A 2 -14.34 -6.07 -0.86
C LYS A 2 -13.28 -5.66 -1.88
N ALA A 3 -12.00 -5.88 -1.60
CA ALA A 3 -10.90 -5.51 -2.50
C ALA A 3 -10.88 -6.33 -3.80
N LEU A 4 -11.27 -7.60 -3.74
CA LEU A 4 -11.31 -8.49 -4.91
C LEU A 4 -12.44 -8.07 -5.86
N SER A 5 -13.57 -7.64 -5.29
CA SER A 5 -14.71 -7.08 -6.02
C SER A 5 -14.36 -5.79 -6.75
N ILE A 6 -13.60 -4.90 -6.09
CA ILE A 6 -13.13 -3.64 -6.69
C ILE A 6 -12.16 -3.93 -7.84
N PHE A 7 -11.23 -4.87 -7.65
CA PHE A 7 -10.27 -5.24 -8.70
C PHE A 7 -10.97 -5.87 -9.92
N SER A 8 -11.95 -6.74 -9.68
CA SER A 8 -12.81 -7.33 -10.73
C SER A 8 -13.58 -6.28 -11.51
N LEU A 9 -14.14 -5.26 -10.84
CA LEU A 9 -14.91 -4.20 -11.49
C LEU A 9 -14.01 -3.35 -12.39
N ILE A 10 -12.83 -2.95 -11.89
CA ILE A 10 -11.84 -2.19 -12.67
C ILE A 10 -11.42 -2.98 -13.91
N TRP A 11 -11.11 -4.28 -13.73
CA TRP A 11 -10.71 -5.16 -14.84
C TRP A 11 -11.81 -5.29 -15.90
N PHE A 12 -13.07 -5.44 -15.47
CA PHE A 12 -14.22 -5.52 -16.36
C PHE A 12 -14.44 -4.22 -17.15
N VAL A 13 -14.38 -3.07 -16.49
CA VAL A 13 -14.55 -1.75 -17.14
C VAL A 13 -13.44 -1.52 -18.17
N LEU A 14 -12.19 -1.88 -17.87
CA LEU A 14 -11.07 -1.72 -18.82
C LEU A 14 -11.24 -2.59 -20.07
N ASN A 15 -11.65 -3.86 -19.89
CA ASN A 15 -11.89 -4.77 -21.02
C ASN A 15 -13.09 -4.33 -21.85
N PHE A 16 -14.17 -3.88 -21.21
CA PHE A 16 -15.34 -3.34 -21.91
C PHE A 16 -14.95 -2.15 -22.79
N LEU A 17 -14.14 -1.24 -22.25
CA LEU A 17 -13.70 -0.04 -22.95
C LEU A 17 -12.80 -0.37 -24.15
N LEU A 18 -11.86 -1.31 -23.99
CA LEU A 18 -11.07 -1.86 -25.09
C LEU A 18 -11.97 -2.45 -26.19
N ILE A 19 -12.94 -3.29 -25.83
CA ILE A 19 -13.87 -3.91 -26.78
C ILE A 19 -14.67 -2.86 -27.55
N THR A 20 -15.20 -1.83 -26.87
CA THR A 20 -15.98 -0.77 -27.52
C THR A 20 -15.17 0.05 -28.52
N VAL A 21 -13.88 0.26 -28.24
CA VAL A 21 -12.96 1.01 -29.11
C VAL A 21 -12.59 0.20 -30.34
N PHE A 22 -12.33 -1.11 -30.19
CA PHE A 22 -11.98 -1.99 -31.31
C PHE A 22 -13.16 -2.32 -32.22
N LEU A 23 -14.41 -2.21 -31.75
CA LEU A 23 -15.62 -2.50 -32.52
C LEU A 23 -15.97 -1.43 -33.56
N ASP A 24 -15.57 -0.17 -33.35
CA ASP A 24 -15.98 0.95 -34.22
C ASP A 24 -15.13 1.05 -35.51
N GLY A 25 -13.95 0.41 -35.55
CA GLY A 25 -13.17 0.10 -36.77
C GLY A 25 -12.76 1.28 -37.68
N SER A 26 -13.17 2.51 -37.36
CA SER A 26 -13.01 3.70 -38.20
C SER A 26 -11.66 4.37 -37.95
N GLN A 27 -11.16 5.16 -38.90
CA GLN A 27 -9.88 5.86 -38.71
C GLN A 27 -9.93 6.91 -37.58
N GLU A 28 -11.11 7.47 -37.28
CA GLU A 28 -11.34 8.31 -36.08
C GLU A 28 -11.27 7.51 -34.77
N SER A 29 -11.59 6.20 -34.80
CA SER A 29 -11.51 5.32 -33.64
C SER A 29 -10.07 5.13 -33.13
N ALA A 30 -9.06 5.29 -33.99
CA ALA A 30 -7.65 5.14 -33.60
C ALA A 30 -7.17 6.27 -32.67
N GLU A 31 -7.57 7.52 -32.93
CA GLU A 31 -7.26 8.66 -32.06
C GLU A 31 -8.05 8.58 -30.75
N ALA A 32 -9.33 8.18 -30.82
CA ALA A 32 -10.14 7.93 -29.64
C ALA A 32 -9.55 6.81 -28.76
N ALA A 33 -9.06 5.73 -29.38
CA ALA A 33 -8.38 4.63 -28.70
C ALA A 33 -7.14 5.11 -27.94
N ALA A 34 -6.31 5.92 -28.60
CA ALA A 34 -5.09 6.48 -28.00
C ALA A 34 -5.42 7.41 -26.82
N GLY A 35 -6.45 8.26 -26.96
CA GLY A 35 -6.92 9.14 -25.88
C GLY A 35 -7.45 8.36 -24.67
N LEU A 36 -8.24 7.31 -24.90
CA LEU A 36 -8.77 6.45 -23.85
C LEU A 36 -7.67 5.62 -23.18
N GLY A 37 -6.69 5.15 -23.95
CA GLY A 37 -5.49 4.48 -23.43
C GLY A 37 -4.67 5.42 -22.52
N LEU A 38 -4.46 6.67 -22.93
CA LEU A 38 -3.75 7.67 -22.13
C LEU A 38 -4.49 7.95 -20.81
N LEU A 39 -5.80 8.13 -20.85
CA LEU A 39 -6.63 8.32 -19.66
C LEU A 39 -6.56 7.09 -18.72
N GLY A 40 -6.58 5.88 -19.28
CA GLY A 40 -6.41 4.64 -18.54
C GLY A 40 -5.06 4.56 -17.82
N VAL A 41 -3.97 4.95 -18.50
CA VAL A 41 -2.63 5.00 -17.91
C VAL A 41 -2.55 6.04 -16.79
N LEU A 42 -3.09 7.24 -16.99
CA LEU A 42 -3.14 8.28 -15.96
C LEU A 42 -3.92 7.82 -14.73
N TYR A 43 -5.08 7.19 -14.93
CA TYR A 43 -5.89 6.67 -13.83
C TYR A 43 -5.19 5.52 -13.11
N GLY A 44 -4.56 4.61 -13.85
CA GLY A 44 -3.77 3.50 -13.31
C GLY A 44 -2.58 3.97 -12.48
N LEU A 45 -1.87 5.00 -12.93
CA LEU A 45 -0.75 5.61 -12.20
C LEU A 45 -1.22 6.23 -10.89
N LEU A 46 -2.31 7.02 -10.90
CA LEU A 46 -2.87 7.61 -9.69
C LEU A 46 -3.31 6.53 -8.69
N PHE A 47 -3.95 5.46 -9.17
CA PHE A 47 -4.40 4.36 -8.32
C PHE A 47 -3.23 3.56 -7.74
N SER A 48 -2.16 3.35 -8.51
CA SER A 48 -0.92 2.71 -8.05
C SER A 48 -0.29 3.47 -6.88
N ILE A 49 -0.19 4.80 -6.99
CA ILE A 49 0.34 5.66 -5.92
C ILE A 49 -0.53 5.54 -4.66
N LEU A 50 -1.85 5.64 -4.80
CA LEU A 50 -2.81 5.46 -3.70
C LEU A 50 -2.65 4.09 -3.02
N ALA A 51 -2.53 3.02 -3.81
CA ALA A 51 -2.32 1.67 -3.30
C ALA A 51 -0.98 1.53 -2.55
N LEU A 52 0.11 2.10 -3.08
CA LEU A 52 1.42 2.15 -2.44
C LEU A 52 1.38 2.89 -1.10
N VAL A 53 0.69 4.03 -1.04
CA VAL A 53 0.52 4.80 0.21
C VAL A 53 -0.28 4.00 1.24
N ILE A 54 -1.39 3.39 0.83
CA ILE A 54 -2.22 2.58 1.73
C ILE A 54 -1.45 1.35 2.22
N SER A 55 -0.71 0.68 1.34
CA SER A 55 0.13 -0.47 1.67
C SER A 55 1.24 -0.07 2.66
N SER A 56 1.91 1.06 2.42
CA SER A 56 2.96 1.58 3.31
C SER A 56 2.43 1.98 4.69
N LYS A 57 1.15 2.38 4.78
CA LYS A 57 0.46 2.68 6.05
C LYS A 57 -0.11 1.44 6.74
N ARG A 58 -0.15 0.26 6.09
CA ARG A 58 -0.49 -0.99 6.78
C ARG A 58 0.65 -1.32 7.75
N LYS A 59 0.38 -0.93 8.99
CA LYS A 59 1.16 -1.14 10.20
C LYS A 59 2.04 -2.38 10.11
N LYS A 60 3.34 -2.18 10.40
CA LYS A 60 4.25 -3.25 10.81
C LYS A 60 3.50 -4.15 11.79
N THR A 61 3.52 -5.44 11.52
CA THR A 61 2.93 -6.50 12.37
C THR A 61 3.24 -6.15 13.83
N PRO A 62 2.24 -6.17 14.74
CA PRO A 62 2.52 -5.92 16.15
C PRO A 62 3.53 -6.98 16.61
N VAL A 63 4.80 -6.58 16.71
CA VAL A 63 5.88 -7.44 17.20
C VAL A 63 5.51 -7.79 18.64
N ASN A 64 5.63 -9.06 19.01
CA ASN A 64 5.33 -9.50 20.36
C ASN A 64 6.15 -8.66 21.37
N VAL A 65 5.53 -8.22 22.47
CA VAL A 65 6.20 -7.35 23.47
C VAL A 65 7.50 -7.97 23.96
N HIS A 66 7.53 -9.30 24.08
CA HIS A 66 8.74 -10.02 24.48
C HIS A 66 9.89 -9.81 23.48
N GLU A 67 9.59 -9.86 22.19
CA GLU A 67 10.56 -9.67 21.12
C GLU A 67 10.99 -8.19 20.98
N GLN A 68 10.09 -7.24 21.27
CA GLN A 68 10.44 -5.81 21.35
C GLN A 68 11.34 -5.50 22.56
N LEU A 69 11.11 -6.15 23.70
CA LEU A 69 11.94 -6.02 24.89
C LEU A 69 13.33 -6.65 24.68
N LEU A 70 13.40 -7.78 23.95
CA LEU A 70 14.66 -8.42 23.57
C LEU A 70 15.51 -7.49 22.68
N GLN A 71 14.90 -6.89 21.64
CA GLN A 71 15.58 -5.92 20.76
C GLN A 71 16.06 -4.68 21.52
N LEU A 72 15.26 -4.20 22.49
CA LEU A 72 15.66 -3.10 23.37
C LEU A 72 16.87 -3.47 24.24
N GLY A 73 16.92 -4.72 24.74
CA GLY A 73 18.06 -5.25 25.49
C GLY A 73 19.33 -5.29 24.65
N GLU A 74 19.24 -5.80 23.42
CA GLU A 74 20.37 -5.83 22.49
C GLU A 74 20.88 -4.42 22.13
N LEU A 75 19.98 -3.44 21.99
CA LEU A 75 20.36 -2.05 21.70
C LEU A 75 21.07 -1.39 22.88
N LYS A 76 20.69 -1.75 24.11
CA LYS A 76 21.39 -1.34 25.34
C LYS A 76 22.79 -1.98 25.40
N GLU A 77 22.88 -3.29 25.17
CA GLU A 77 24.16 -4.01 25.18
C GLU A 77 25.14 -3.48 24.13
N LYS A 78 24.62 -3.04 22.97
CA LYS A 78 25.42 -2.42 21.89
C LYS A 78 25.78 -0.95 22.15
N ASN A 79 25.43 -0.38 23.31
CA ASN A 79 25.66 1.03 23.66
C ASN A 79 25.03 2.04 22.67
N ILE A 80 24.00 1.62 21.92
CA ILE A 80 23.33 2.46 20.91
C ILE A 80 22.32 3.40 21.58
N ILE A 81 21.79 3.00 22.73
CA ILE A 81 20.84 3.77 23.54
C ILE A 81 21.36 3.87 24.98
N SER A 82 21.09 5.00 25.63
CA SER A 82 21.42 5.19 27.04
C SER A 82 20.48 4.40 27.96
N GLU A 83 20.91 4.14 29.20
CA GLU A 83 20.11 3.44 30.20
C GLU A 83 18.79 4.18 30.52
N TYR A 84 18.84 5.52 30.51
CA TYR A 84 17.65 6.36 30.65
C TYR A 84 16.64 6.18 29.50
N GLU A 85 17.13 6.13 28.25
CA GLU A 85 16.27 5.92 27.08
C GLU A 85 15.70 4.50 27.00
N PHE A 86 16.45 3.53 27.53
CA PHE A 86 15.98 2.15 27.67
C PHE A 86 14.81 2.07 28.65
N ASP A 87 14.95 2.66 29.84
CA ASP A 87 13.91 2.62 30.87
C ASP A 87 12.63 3.34 30.44
N GLN A 88 12.72 4.51 29.81
CA GLN A 88 11.56 5.19 29.23
C GLN A 88 10.83 4.33 28.19
N LYS A 89 11.57 3.68 27.28
CA LYS A 89 10.98 2.87 26.21
C LYS A 89 10.36 1.58 26.76
N LYS A 90 10.99 0.97 27.77
CA LYS A 90 10.49 -0.21 28.47
C LYS A 90 9.18 0.08 29.22
N GLU A 91 9.13 1.18 29.96
CA GLU A 91 7.93 1.58 30.71
C GLU A 91 6.76 1.88 29.75
N LYS A 92 7.02 2.58 28.66
CA LYS A 92 6.02 2.88 27.62
C LYS A 92 5.50 1.63 26.92
N LEU A 93 6.34 0.60 26.75
CA LEU A 93 5.94 -0.70 26.19
C LEU A 93 5.06 -1.50 27.15
N LEU A 94 5.41 -1.51 28.44
CA LEU A 94 4.65 -2.20 29.48
C LEU A 94 3.32 -1.51 29.79
N ALA A 95 3.28 -0.18 29.76
CA ALA A 95 2.06 0.61 29.99
C ALA A 95 0.99 0.41 28.90
N ARG A 96 1.38 0.03 27.68
CA ARG A 96 0.46 -0.33 26.59
C ARG A 96 -0.26 -1.68 26.81
N TYR A 97 0.17 -2.46 27.81
CA TYR A 97 -0.33 -3.80 28.11
C TYR A 97 -1.01 -3.93 29.48
N ARG A 98 -1.10 -2.83 30.25
CA ARG A 98 -2.02 -2.71 31.39
C ARG A 98 -3.37 -2.22 30.89
#